data_AF-A0A816BJ94-F1
#
_entry.id   AF-A0A816BJ94-F1
#
_cell.length_a   1.000
_cell.length_b   1.000
_cell.length_c   1.000
_cell.angle_alpha   90.00
_cell.angle_beta   90.00
_cell.angle_gamma   90.00
#
_symmetry.space_group_name_H-M   'P 1'
#
loop_
_entity.id
_entity.type
_entity.pdbx_description
1 polymer ?
#
loop_
_entity_poly.entity_id
_entity_poly.type
_entity_poly.pdbx_seq_one_letter_code
_entity_poly.pdbx_strand_id
1 'polypeptide(L)'
;MTNNNKYEIALIENENDGRLCAKLIAEEFTTRNPLIIFNKISSEEYFDRRVRPLMNDVLAQKLSFLIRHRPTNEISATIIASGLFVYCEKYPYDEFTPAFYYPLTDLFMEMINQFVQHD
;
A
#
# COMPACT_ATOMS: atom_id res chain seq x y z
N MET A 1 -6.01 -12.70 35.30
CA MET A 1 -5.09 -12.05 34.34
C MET A 1 -5.84 -11.85 33.03
N THR A 2 -6.39 -10.65 32.81
CA THR A 2 -7.11 -10.31 31.57
C THR A 2 -6.08 -9.97 30.50
N ASN A 3 -6.02 -10.78 29.44
CA ASN A 3 -5.11 -10.56 28.31
C ASN A 3 -5.53 -9.26 27.60
N ASN A 4 -4.85 -8.16 27.93
CA ASN A 4 -5.17 -6.79 27.53
C ASN A 4 -4.78 -6.43 26.09
N ASN A 5 -4.52 -7.41 25.21
CA ASN A 5 -4.20 -7.12 23.81
C ASN A 5 -5.49 -6.84 23.04
N LYS A 6 -5.87 -5.56 23.00
CA LYS A 6 -6.95 -5.02 22.15
C LYS A 6 -6.71 -5.26 20.65
N TYR A 7 -5.46 -5.53 20.28
CA TYR A 7 -5.03 -5.71 18.89
C TYR A 7 -4.51 -7.13 18.64
N GLU A 8 -4.73 -7.60 17.43
CA GLU A 8 -4.21 -8.84 16.86
C GLU A 8 -3.33 -8.51 15.67
N ILE A 9 -2.15 -9.13 15.59
CA ILE A 9 -1.31 -9.12 14.39
C ILE A 9 -1.55 -10.46 13.68
N ALA A 10 -1.97 -10.41 12.42
CA ALA A 10 -2.27 -11.60 11.62
C ALA A 10 -1.68 -11.47 10.22
N LEU A 11 -1.45 -12.62 9.57
CA LEU A 11 -1.10 -12.65 8.15
C LEU A 11 -2.30 -12.22 7.31
N ILE A 12 -2.02 -11.59 6.16
CA ILE A 12 -3.06 -11.35 5.15
C ILE A 12 -3.21 -12.64 4.34
N GLU A 13 -4.22 -13.46 4.66
CA GLU A 13 -4.37 -14.81 4.10
C GLU A 13 -5.54 -14.97 3.12
N ASN A 14 -6.45 -13.99 3.07
CA ASN A 14 -7.65 -14.06 2.26
C ASN A 14 -7.89 -12.77 1.48
N GLU A 15 -8.64 -12.89 0.38
CA GLU A 15 -8.93 -11.78 -0.53
C GLU A 15 -9.68 -10.63 0.15
N ASN A 16 -10.56 -10.92 1.12
CA ASN A 16 -11.32 -9.87 1.78
C ASN A 16 -10.44 -8.99 2.67
N ASP A 17 -9.58 -9.59 3.48
CA ASP A 17 -8.57 -8.89 4.28
C ASP A 17 -7.57 -8.15 3.39
N GLY A 18 -7.12 -8.78 2.30
CA GLY A 18 -6.28 -8.13 1.30
C GLY A 18 -6.95 -6.89 0.70
N ARG A 19 -8.24 -6.99 0.34
CA ARG A 19 -9.01 -5.86 -0.20
C ARG A 19 -9.16 -4.72 0.82
N LEU A 20 -9.44 -5.03 2.08
CA LEU A 20 -9.57 -4.03 3.13
C LEU A 20 -8.22 -3.34 3.42
N CYS A 21 -7.13 -4.09 3.48
CA CYS A 21 -5.77 -3.55 3.60
C CYS A 21 -5.44 -2.64 2.40
N ALA A 22 -5.79 -3.05 1.18
CA ALA A 22 -5.57 -2.24 -0.01
C ALA A 22 -6.32 -0.91 0.02
N LYS A 23 -7.57 -0.91 0.51
CA LYS A 23 -8.34 0.32 0.69
C LYS A 23 -7.67 1.25 1.70
N LEU A 24 -7.24 0.70 2.85
CA LEU A 24 -6.54 1.46 3.88
C LEU A 24 -5.25 2.10 3.34
N ILE A 25 -4.43 1.34 2.61
CA ILE A 25 -3.21 1.85 1.97
C ILE A 25 -3.55 2.97 0.98
N ALA A 26 -4.57 2.76 0.15
CA ALA A 26 -4.91 3.73 -0.86
C ALA A 26 -5.38 5.06 -0.25
N GLU A 27 -6.18 4.99 0.80
CA GLU A 27 -6.62 6.15 1.57
C GLU A 27 -5.44 6.86 2.25
N GLU A 28 -4.61 6.14 3.00
CA GLU A 28 -3.46 6.73 3.69
C GLU A 28 -2.46 7.38 2.71
N PHE A 29 -2.18 6.74 1.57
CA PHE A 29 -1.25 7.29 0.59
C PHE A 29 -1.79 8.56 -0.07
N THR A 30 -3.06 8.59 -0.43
CA THR A 30 -3.64 9.74 -1.16
C THR A 30 -4.04 10.92 -0.26
N THR A 31 -4.13 10.71 1.06
CA THR A 31 -4.60 11.75 2.00
C THR A 31 -3.52 12.26 2.95
N ARG A 32 -2.53 11.43 3.29
CA ARG A 32 -1.58 11.70 4.37
C ARG A 32 -0.12 11.49 3.97
N ASN A 33 0.15 11.01 2.76
CA ASN A 33 1.52 10.82 2.32
C ASN A 33 2.19 12.19 2.11
N PRO A 34 3.40 12.41 2.63
CA PRO A 34 4.13 13.65 2.42
C PRO A 34 4.54 13.88 0.96
N LEU A 35 4.56 12.83 0.13
CA LEU A 35 4.85 12.95 -1.30
C LEU A 35 3.62 13.45 -2.05
N ILE A 36 3.74 14.65 -2.62
CA ILE A 36 2.72 15.40 -3.36
C ILE A 36 2.21 14.59 -4.56
N ILE A 37 3.05 13.70 -5.08
CA ILE A 37 2.70 12.73 -6.12
C ILE A 37 1.38 11.98 -5.85
N PHE A 38 1.11 11.61 -4.60
CA PHE A 38 -0.08 10.84 -4.23
C PHE A 38 -1.32 11.70 -4.04
N ASN A 39 -1.18 13.01 -3.85
CA ASN A 39 -2.31 13.94 -3.71
C ASN A 39 -3.05 14.20 -5.02
N LYS A 40 -2.49 13.74 -6.14
CA LYS A 40 -3.00 14.02 -7.49
C LYS A 40 -3.79 12.85 -8.08
N ILE A 41 -4.05 11.81 -7.28
CA ILE A 41 -4.87 10.66 -7.63
C ILE A 41 -5.90 10.42 -6.51
N SER A 42 -7.12 10.01 -6.86
CA SER A 42 -8.11 9.66 -5.84
C SER A 42 -7.76 8.31 -5.19
N SER A 43 -8.21 8.12 -3.95
CA SER A 43 -8.03 6.84 -3.24
C SER A 43 -8.64 5.66 -4.01
N GLU A 44 -9.80 5.87 -4.65
CA GLU A 44 -10.47 4.85 -5.47
C GLU A 44 -9.65 4.48 -6.71
N GLU A 45 -9.14 5.48 -7.45
CA GLU A 45 -8.32 5.23 -8.63
C GLU A 45 -7.00 4.56 -8.26
N TYR A 46 -6.37 4.99 -7.16
CA TYR A 46 -5.13 4.39 -6.67
C TYR A 46 -5.34 2.96 -6.18
N PHE A 47 -6.47 2.67 -5.51
CA PHE A 47 -6.86 1.33 -5.12
C PHE A 47 -7.00 0.41 -6.33
N ASP A 48 -7.82 0.77 -7.33
CA ASP A 48 -8.17 -0.12 -8.44
C ASP A 48 -6.99 -0.41 -9.37
N ARG A 49 -6.17 0.62 -9.64
CA ARG A 49 -5.07 0.53 -10.60
C ARG A 49 -3.77 0.04 -10.01
N ARG A 50 -3.53 0.22 -8.70
CA ARG A 50 -2.22 -0.03 -8.08
C ARG A 50 -2.29 -1.00 -6.93
N VAL A 51 -3.04 -0.66 -5.89
CA VAL A 51 -2.95 -1.40 -4.64
C VAL A 51 -3.65 -2.76 -4.73
N ARG A 52 -4.81 -2.84 -5.40
CA ARG A 52 -5.52 -4.12 -5.59
C ARG A 52 -4.71 -5.13 -6.40
N PRO A 53 -4.13 -4.79 -7.58
CA PRO A 53 -3.24 -5.72 -8.29
C PRO A 53 -2.05 -6.19 -7.45
N LEU A 54 -1.42 -5.28 -6.69
CA LEU A 54 -0.33 -5.61 -5.77
C LEU A 54 -0.77 -6.62 -4.69
N MET A 55 -2.03 -6.59 -4.24
CA MET A 55 -2.51 -7.53 -3.23
C MET A 55 -2.52 -8.98 -3.69
N ASN A 56 -2.64 -9.24 -5.00
CA ASN A 56 -2.57 -10.61 -5.52
C ASN A 56 -1.19 -11.22 -5.24
N ASP A 57 -0.13 -10.43 -5.43
CA ASP A 57 1.25 -10.85 -5.13
C ASP A 57 1.48 -10.99 -3.64
N VAL A 58 0.90 -10.09 -2.84
CA VAL A 58 0.99 -10.14 -1.38
C VAL A 58 0.38 -11.43 -0.82
N LEU A 59 -0.80 -11.80 -1.30
CA LEU A 59 -1.49 -13.01 -0.89
C LEU A 59 -0.71 -14.27 -1.29
N ALA A 60 -0.02 -14.24 -2.43
CA ALA A 60 0.81 -15.35 -2.88
C ALA A 60 2.09 -15.53 -2.02
N GLN A 61 2.71 -14.43 -1.58
CA GLN A 61 3.99 -14.46 -0.87
C GLN A 61 3.85 -14.73 0.63
N LYS A 62 2.70 -14.40 1.25
CA LYS A 62 2.42 -14.59 2.69
C LYS A 62 3.45 -13.93 3.62
N LEU A 63 3.97 -12.76 3.23
CA LEU A 63 4.93 -11.98 4.02
C LEU A 63 4.35 -10.70 4.61
N SER A 64 3.10 -10.37 4.28
CA SER A 64 2.43 -9.15 4.72
C SER A 64 1.47 -9.42 5.87
N PHE A 65 1.32 -8.43 6.75
CA PHE A 65 0.54 -8.55 7.97
C PHE A 65 -0.50 -7.44 8.07
N LEU A 66 -1.56 -7.72 8.82
CA LEU A 66 -2.56 -6.74 9.23
C LEU A 66 -2.58 -6.66 10.76
N ILE A 67 -2.99 -5.49 11.26
CA ILE A 67 -3.28 -5.26 12.68
C ILE A 67 -4.77 -5.03 12.80
N ARG A 68 -5.46 -5.88 13.56
CA ARG A 68 -6.91 -5.84 13.74
C ARG A 68 -7.28 -5.49 15.17
N HIS A 69 -8.22 -4.58 15.34
CA HIS A 69 -8.82 -4.27 16.64
C HIS A 69 -9.84 -5.36 16.99
N ARG A 70 -9.54 -6.21 17.99
CA ARG A 70 -10.35 -7.40 18.33
C ARG A 70 -11.83 -7.09 18.63
N PRO A 71 -12.17 -6.02 19.37
CA PRO A 71 -13.57 -5.72 19.68
C PRO A 71 -14.43 -5.34 18.47
N THR A 72 -13.86 -4.61 17.49
CA THR A 72 -14.62 -4.13 16.31
C THR A 72 -14.37 -4.96 15.06
N ASN A 73 -13.36 -5.85 15.10
CA ASN A 73 -12.86 -6.59 13.95
C ASN A 73 -12.32 -5.69 12.81
N GLU A 74 -12.08 -4.41 13.08
CA GLU A 74 -11.59 -3.44 12.09
C GLU A 74 -10.08 -3.55 11.91
N ILE A 75 -9.62 -3.43 10.67
CA ILE A 75 -8.19 -3.37 10.36
C ILE A 75 -7.71 -1.94 10.65
N SER A 76 -6.80 -1.81 11.60
CA SER A 76 -6.24 -0.52 12.04
C SER A 76 -4.93 -0.17 11.34
N ALA A 77 -4.18 -1.16 10.87
CA ALA A 77 -2.95 -0.96 10.13
C ALA A 77 -2.64 -2.17 9.24
N THR A 78 -1.80 -1.96 8.24
CA THR A 78 -1.29 -3.01 7.36
C THR A 78 0.16 -2.75 7.02
N ILE A 79 0.94 -3.83 6.92
CA ILE A 79 2.33 -3.81 6.50
C ILE A 79 2.43 -4.71 5.28
N ILE A 80 2.80 -4.10 4.15
CA ILE A 80 3.01 -4.81 2.90
C ILE A 80 4.49 -5.07 2.71
N ALA A 81 4.88 -6.34 2.80
CA ALA A 81 6.21 -6.78 2.42
C ALA A 81 6.16 -7.17 0.93
N SER A 82 6.52 -6.22 0.07
CA SER A 82 6.66 -6.48 -1.37
C SER A 82 7.90 -5.80 -1.91
N GLY A 83 8.62 -6.49 -2.79
CA GLY A 83 9.68 -5.89 -3.58
C GLY A 83 9.06 -5.01 -4.66
N LEU A 84 8.84 -3.72 -4.34
CA LEU A 84 8.26 -2.75 -5.28
C LEU A 84 9.01 -2.72 -6.62
N PHE A 85 10.33 -2.89 -6.60
CA PHE A 85 11.16 -3.01 -7.80
C PHE A 85 10.78 -4.22 -8.66
N VAL A 86 10.70 -5.41 -8.05
CA VAL A 86 10.31 -6.67 -8.73
C VAL A 86 8.88 -6.59 -9.27
N TYR A 87 7.98 -5.92 -8.54
CA TYR A 87 6.62 -5.67 -9.02
C TYR A 87 6.61 -4.79 -10.28
N CYS A 88 7.37 -3.67 -10.27
CA CYS A 88 7.49 -2.80 -11.43
C CYS A 88 8.12 -3.50 -12.65
N GLU A 89 9.03 -4.46 -12.45
CA GLU A 89 9.59 -5.27 -13.54
C GLU A 89 8.59 -6.29 -14.11
N LYS A 90 7.78 -6.94 -13.25
CA LYS A 90 6.82 -7.99 -13.64
C LYS A 90 5.56 -7.48 -14.32
N TYR A 91 5.14 -6.27 -13.99
CA TYR A 91 4.01 -5.60 -14.59
C TYR A 91 4.51 -4.39 -15.37
N PRO A 92 5.26 -4.63 -16.48
CA PRO A 92 5.74 -3.55 -17.33
C PRO A 92 4.52 -2.80 -17.86
N TYR A 93 4.64 -1.47 -17.83
CA TYR A 93 3.66 -0.51 -18.32
C TYR A 93 2.87 -1.01 -19.54
N ASP A 94 1.56 -1.20 -19.39
CA ASP A 94 0.69 -1.34 -20.56
C ASP A 94 0.63 0.01 -21.28
N GLU A 95 0.88 0.00 -22.59
CA GLU A 95 0.92 1.16 -23.51
C GLU A 95 -0.33 2.06 -23.48
N PHE A 96 -1.42 1.60 -22.85
CA PHE A 96 -2.70 2.31 -22.71
C PHE A 96 -2.94 2.94 -21.34
N THR A 97 -2.05 2.71 -20.38
CA THR A 97 -2.07 3.42 -19.11
C THR A 97 -1.26 4.68 -19.32
N PRO A 98 -1.81 5.90 -19.12
CA PRO A 98 -0.99 7.10 -19.15
C PRO A 98 0.23 6.81 -18.31
N ALA A 99 1.42 7.00 -18.89
CA ALA A 99 2.67 7.08 -18.15
C ALA A 99 2.29 7.82 -16.89
N PHE A 100 2.41 7.12 -15.77
CA PHE A 100 2.23 7.59 -14.41
C PHE A 100 1.96 9.10 -14.41
N TYR A 101 0.86 9.60 -13.84
CA TYR A 101 0.66 11.06 -13.73
C TYR A 101 1.96 11.78 -13.25
N TYR A 102 2.89 11.04 -12.63
CA TYR A 102 4.29 11.40 -12.33
C TYR A 102 5.28 10.24 -12.60
N PRO A 103 6.20 10.34 -13.57
CA PRO A 103 7.27 9.36 -13.82
C PRO A 103 7.90 8.76 -12.56
N LEU A 104 8.38 7.50 -12.63
CA LEU A 104 9.13 6.87 -11.54
C LEU A 104 10.30 7.75 -11.06
N THR A 105 10.93 8.47 -12.00
CA THR A 105 11.95 9.50 -11.74
C THR A 105 11.42 10.63 -10.84
N ASP A 106 10.20 11.10 -11.04
CA ASP A 106 9.60 12.17 -10.24
C ASP A 106 9.35 11.70 -8.80
N LEU A 107 8.85 10.47 -8.63
CA LEU A 107 8.71 9.84 -7.32
C LEU A 107 10.07 9.76 -6.61
N PHE A 108 11.09 9.25 -7.29
CA PHE A 108 12.44 9.12 -6.71
C PHE A 108 13.06 10.47 -6.37
N MET A 109 12.95 11.46 -7.26
CA MET A 109 13.46 12.80 -7.01
C MET A 109 12.76 13.45 -5.82
N GLU A 110 11.44 13.28 -5.70
CA GLU A 110 10.69 13.80 -4.55
C GLU A 110 11.09 13.09 -3.25
N MET A 111 11.27 11.76 -3.28
CA MET A 111 11.79 11.01 -2.14
C MET A 111 13.19 11.48 -1.71
N ILE A 112 14.08 11.71 -2.67
CA ILE A 112 15.44 12.23 -2.40
C ILE A 112 15.33 13.61 -1.72
N ASN A 113 14.53 14.51 -2.29
CA ASN A 113 14.37 15.86 -1.77
C ASN A 113 13.75 15.88 -0.37
N GLN A 114 12.75 15.02 -0.10
CA GLN A 114 12.03 15.01 1.18
C GLN A 114 12.67 14.17 2.28
N PHE A 115 13.45 13.13 1.94
CA PHE A 115 13.92 12.16 2.93
C PHE A 115 15.42 11.93 2.94
N VAL A 116 16.15 12.25 1.86
CA VAL A 116 17.60 11.97 1.76
C VAL A 116 18.44 13.23 1.95
N GLN A 117 17.93 14.40 1.55
CA GLN A 117 18.66 15.67 1.67
C GLN A 117 18.55 16.34 3.06
N HIS A 118 17.96 15.65 4.05
CA HIS A 118 17.75 16.17 5.40
C HIS A 118 18.70 15.60 6.47
N ASP A 119 19.78 14.91 6.05
CA ASP A 119 20.92 14.53 6.90
C ASP A 119 22.05 15.57 6.87
#